data_AF-A0A8J3ATA5-F1
#
_entry.id   AF-A0A8J3ATA5-F1
#
_cell.length_a   1.000
_cell.length_b   1.000
_cell.length_c   1.000
_cell.angle_alpha   90.00
_cell.angle_beta   90.00
_cell.angle_gamma   90.00
#
_symmetry.space_group_name_H-M   'P 1'
#
loop_
_entity.id
_entity.type
_entity.pdbx_description
1 polymer ?
#
loop_
_entity_poly.entity_id
_entity_poly.type
_entity_poly.pdbx_seq_one_letter_code
_entity_poly.pdbx_strand_id
1 'polypeptide(L)' 'MEDKNPYELDTGPVAAPHPADVRRAQFAQANASLSLEGMPVDAADLAIQEAVIAGTLTPDEAVAKYLERARGARQ' A
#
# COMPACT_ATOMS: atom_id res chain seq x y z
N MET A 1 -37.44 13.75 -27.38
CA MET A 1 -36.55 13.73 -26.20
C MET A 1 -36.05 12.31 -26.11
N GLU A 2 -34.76 12.07 -26.32
CA GLU A 2 -34.18 10.73 -26.17
C GLU A 2 -34.11 10.41 -24.68
N ASP A 3 -34.95 9.46 -24.28
CA ASP A 3 -35.05 8.93 -22.93
C ASP A 3 -33.81 8.05 -22.70
N LYS A 4 -32.76 8.60 -22.09
CA LYS A 4 -31.55 7.84 -21.80
C LYS A 4 -31.87 6.79 -20.74
N ASN A 5 -31.65 5.52 -21.08
CA ASN A 5 -31.88 4.40 -20.16
C ASN A 5 -30.98 4.56 -18.92
N PRO A 6 -31.54 4.67 -17.70
CA PRO A 6 -30.75 4.89 -16.48
C PRO A 6 -29.87 3.70 -16.10
N TYR A 7 -29.98 2.57 -16.79
CA TYR A 7 -29.19 1.36 -16.58
C TYR A 7 -28.12 1.12 -17.65
N GLU A 8 -27.89 2.08 -18.55
CA GLU A 8 -26.81 2.00 -19.51
C GLU A 8 -25.48 2.12 -18.75
N LEU A 9 -24.81 0.99 -18.55
CA LEU A 9 -23.49 0.94 -17.92
C LEU A 9 -22.49 1.64 -18.83
N ASP A 10 -21.78 2.62 -18.28
CA ASP A 10 -20.61 3.20 -18.95
C ASP A 10 -19.55 2.10 -19.07
N THR A 11 -19.46 1.53 -20.27
CA THR A 11 -18.48 0.48 -20.63
C THR A 11 -17.17 1.07 -21.13
N GLY A 12 -16.97 2.38 -20.99
CA GLY A 12 -15.72 3.05 -21.31
C GLY A 12 -14.54 2.55 -20.47
N PRO A 13 -13.30 2.75 -20.94
CA PRO A 13 -12.11 2.33 -20.21
C PRO A 13 -12.00 3.11 -18.88
N VAL A 14 -11.91 2.38 -17.78
CA VAL A 14 -11.66 2.96 -16.45
C VAL A 14 -10.20 3.42 -16.37
N ALA A 15 -9.97 4.65 -15.91
CA ALA A 15 -8.62 5.16 -15.69
C ALA A 15 -7.87 4.28 -14.67
N ALA A 16 -6.60 3.99 -14.94
CA ALA A 16 -5.78 3.25 -14.01
C ALA A 16 -5.64 4.04 -12.69
N PRO A 17 -5.73 3.37 -11.52
CA PRO A 17 -5.56 4.03 -10.24
C PRO A 17 -4.14 4.58 -10.10
N HIS A 18 -4.01 5.67 -9.35
CA HIS A 18 -2.69 6.24 -9.08
C HIS A 18 -1.83 5.23 -8.29
N PRO A 19 -0.56 5.00 -8.66
CA PRO A 19 0.27 3.97 -8.03
C PRO A 19 0.42 4.12 -6.51
N ALA A 20 0.39 5.34 -5.97
CA ALA A 20 0.44 5.56 -4.52
C ALA A 20 -0.82 5.06 -3.80
N ASP A 21 -2.00 5.19 -4.42
CA ASP A 21 -3.25 4.74 -3.82
C ASP A 21 -3.34 3.22 -3.79
N VAL A 22 -2.83 2.57 -4.84
CA VAL A 22 -2.67 1.10 -4.87
C VAL A 22 -1.75 0.63 -3.74
N ARG A 23 -0.56 1.25 -3.60
CA ARG A 23 0.38 0.90 -2.53
C ARG A 23 -0.20 1.15 -1.14
N ARG A 24 -0.92 2.26 -0.93
CA ARG A 24 -1.58 2.57 0.33
C ARG A 24 -2.63 1.51 0.70
N ALA A 25 -3.46 1.11 -0.27
CA ALA A 25 -4.45 0.06 -0.04
C ALA A 25 -3.79 -1.29 0.32
N GLN A 26 -2.71 -1.64 -0.37
CA GLN A 26 -1.93 -2.86 -0.09
C GLN A 26 -1.34 -2.86 1.33
N PHE A 27 -0.68 -1.76 1.74
CA PHE A 27 -0.14 -1.66 3.10
C PHE A 27 -1.23 -1.62 4.17
N ALA A 28 -2.34 -0.92 3.94
CA ALA A 28 -3.47 -0.92 4.88
C ALA A 28 -4.00 -2.33 5.11
N GLN A 29 -4.15 -3.12 4.05
CA GLN A 29 -4.61 -4.51 4.13
C GLN A 29 -3.59 -5.42 4.84
N ALA A 30 -2.30 -5.29 4.52
CA ALA A 30 -1.24 -6.04 5.19
C ALA A 30 -1.14 -5.72 6.69
N ASN A 31 -1.19 -4.43 7.05
CA ASN A 31 -1.13 -3.97 8.44
C ASN A 31 -2.34 -4.44 9.25
N ALA A 32 -3.54 -4.43 8.64
CA ALA A 32 -4.73 -4.99 9.27
C ALA A 32 -4.57 -6.50 9.53
N SER A 33 -4.03 -7.25 8.57
CA SER A 33 -3.75 -8.68 8.74
C SER A 33 -2.78 -8.93 9.91
N LEU A 34 -1.67 -8.19 9.97
CA LEU A 34 -0.68 -8.32 11.04
C LEU A 34 -1.27 -7.96 12.42
N SER A 35 -2.10 -6.92 12.47
CA SER A 35 -2.78 -6.53 13.70
C SER A 35 -3.76 -7.60 14.20
N LEU A 36 -4.45 -8.32 13.31
CA LEU A 36 -5.33 -9.43 13.67
C LEU A 36 -4.55 -10.61 14.28
N GLU A 37 -3.29 -10.77 13.90
CA GLU A 37 -2.38 -11.79 14.47
C GLU A 37 -1.66 -11.31 15.74
N GLY A 38 -1.98 -10.12 16.25
CA GLY A 38 -1.34 -9.56 17.44
C GLY A 38 0.08 -9.06 17.20
N MET A 39 0.45 -8.81 15.94
CA MET A 39 1.75 -8.26 15.54
C MET A 39 1.57 -6.85 14.96
N PRO A 40 1.29 -5.84 15.79
CA PRO A 40 1.11 -4.48 15.30
C PRO A 40 2.40 -3.95 14.65
N VAL A 41 2.23 -3.24 13.54
CA VAL A 41 3.30 -2.60 12.79
C VAL A 41 3.81 -1.39 13.57
N ASP A 42 5.13 -1.30 13.77
CA ASP A 42 5.72 -0.23 14.57
C ASP A 42 5.95 1.07 13.78
N ALA A 43 6.31 2.15 14.48
CA ALA A 43 6.50 3.46 13.86
C ALA A 43 7.61 3.49 12.80
N ALA A 44 8.65 2.66 12.95
CA ALA A 44 9.74 2.60 11.99
C ALA A 44 9.35 1.78 10.75
N ASP A 45 8.52 0.75 10.90
CA ASP A 45 7.91 0.04 9.77
C ASP A 45 7.00 0.99 8.99
N LEU A 46 6.12 1.73 9.67
CA LEU A 46 5.24 2.71 9.04
C LEU A 46 6.02 3.76 8.24
N ALA A 47 7.15 4.24 8.76
CA ALA A 47 8.01 5.18 8.04
C ALA A 47 8.57 4.59 6.73
N ILE A 48 8.96 3.32 6.72
CA ILE A 48 9.43 2.63 5.51
C ILE A 48 8.27 2.48 4.52
N GLN A 49 7.08 2.09 4.99
CA GLN A 49 5.89 1.94 4.16
C GLN A 49 5.50 3.26 3.49
N GLU A 50 5.50 4.38 4.24
CA GLU A 50 5.21 5.71 3.67
C GLU A 50 6.24 6.15 2.63
N ALA A 51 7.53 5.84 2.83
CA ALA A 51 8.55 6.11 1.82
C ALA A 51 8.30 5.28 0.53
N VAL A 52 7.90 4.02 0.69
CA VAL A 52 7.49 3.17 -0.45
C VAL A 52 6.23 3.71 -1.11
N ILE A 53 5.22 4.20 -0.38
CA ILE A 53 3.99 4.80 -0.95
C ILE A 53 4.30 6.08 -1.72
N ALA A 54 5.15 6.95 -1.16
CA ALA A 54 5.59 8.17 -1.81
C ALA A 54 6.47 7.92 -3.05
N GLY A 55 7.04 6.72 -3.17
CA GLY A 55 7.98 6.37 -4.24
C GLY A 55 9.36 6.99 -4.03
N THR A 56 9.66 7.47 -2.82
CA THR A 56 11.01 7.91 -2.44
C THR A 56 11.92 6.73 -2.15
N LEU A 57 11.34 5.53 -2.01
CA LEU A 57 12.04 4.31 -1.71
C LEU A 57 11.48 3.15 -2.55
N THR A 58 12.35 2.40 -3.20
CA THR A 58 12.01 1.23 -4.00
C THR A 58 11.76 0.00 -3.10
N PRO A 59 11.07 -1.05 -3.59
CA PRO A 59 10.89 -2.28 -2.81
C PRO A 59 12.20 -2.91 -2.32
N ASP A 60 13.25 -2.93 -3.16
CA ASP A 60 14.54 -3.52 -2.79
C ASP A 60 15.24 -2.71 -1.69
N GLU A 61 15.16 -1.38 -1.75
CA GLU A 61 15.65 -0.50 -0.69
C GLU A 61 14.86 -0.69 0.61
N ALA A 62 13.56 -0.98 0.53
CA ALA A 62 12.73 -1.28 1.71
C ALA A 62 13.19 -2.56 2.38
N VAL A 63 13.41 -3.60 1.59
CA VAL A 63 13.94 -4.89 2.07
C VAL A 63 15.30 -4.68 2.74
N ALA A 64 16.19 -3.90 2.15
CA ALA A 64 17.48 -3.58 2.76
C ALA A 64 17.31 -2.90 4.14
N LYS A 65 16.39 -1.94 4.27
CA LYS A 65 16.07 -1.28 5.55
C LYS A 65 15.54 -2.25 6.60
N TYR A 66 14.64 -3.16 6.23
CA TYR A 66 14.14 -4.19 7.14
C TYR A 66 15.26 -5.15 7.59
N LEU A 67 16.15 -5.54 6.68
CA LEU A 67 17.30 -6.41 7.00
C LEU A 67 18.30 -5.72 7.94
N GLU A 68 18.60 -4.44 7.73
CA GLU A 68 19.43 -3.63 8.64
C GLU A 68 18.84 -3.62 10.06
N ARG A 69 17.54 -3.39 10.18
CA ARG A 69 16.84 -3.39 11.47
C ARG A 69 16.85 -4.75 12.16
N ALA A 70 16.58 -5.82 11.41
CA ALA A 70 16.62 -7.18 11.95
C ALA A 70 18.01 -7.57 12.46
N ARG A 71 19.09 -7.01 11.89
CA ARG A 71 20.46 -7.19 12.40
C ARG A 71 20.73 -6.37 13.65
N GLY A 72 20.20 -5.15 13.75
CA GLY A 72 20.33 -4.28 14.92
C GLY A 72 19.57 -4.81 16.14
N ALA A 73 18.41 -5.44 15.95
CA ALA A 73 17.61 -6.03 17.03
C ALA A 73 18.20 -7.32 17.65
N ARG A 74 19.24 -7.90 17.04
CA ARG A 74 19.90 -9.13 17.53
C ARG A 74 21.14 -8.86 18.40
N GLN A 75 21.51 -7.59 18.60
CA GLN A 75 22.63 -7.16 19.43
C GLN A 75 22.12 -6.62 20.76
#